data_AF-A0A7C8LQ38-F1
#
_entry.id   AF-A0A7C8LQ38-F1
#
_cell.length_a   1.000
_cell.length_b   1.000
_cell.length_c   1.000
_cell.angle_alpha   90.00
_cell.angle_beta   90.00
_cell.angle_gamma   90.00
#
_symmetry.space_group_name_H-M   'P 1'
#
loop_
_entity.id
_entity.type
_entity.pdbx_description
1 polymer ?
#
loop_
_entity_poly.entity_id
_entity_poly.type
_entity_poly.pdbx_seq_one_letter_code
_entity_poly.pdbx_strand_id
1 'polypeptide(L)'
;MRDGGCNKGKEKSIPQQLEAIREVLKNCCCGVLGKLSKIRGTCISVSQSANNLDNASPTITLDIEEDEVLLTKIHAAFIEFVEDPPALIDLGIITVRDREGNIVFQDGFGDNLTTIGVERYETTFVHPLLVKGPVNVELAFYSPEGGFDPVEKLGALTVVYCKKKDCVV
;
A
#
# COMPACT_ATOMS: atom_id res chain seq x y z
N MET A 1 24.00 7.95 -42.66
CA MET A 1 24.02 6.91 -41.62
C MET A 1 23.56 7.59 -40.35
N ARG A 2 22.36 7.26 -39.85
CA ARG A 2 21.78 7.91 -38.66
C ARG A 2 22.05 7.03 -37.46
N ASP A 3 22.73 7.59 -36.48
CA ASP A 3 22.91 7.02 -35.14
C ASP A 3 21.55 6.81 -34.48
N GLY A 4 21.15 5.55 -34.37
CA GLY A 4 19.98 5.11 -33.61
C GLY A 4 20.42 4.70 -32.21
N GLY A 5 20.59 5.68 -31.33
CA GLY A 5 20.85 5.45 -29.91
C GLY A 5 19.70 4.70 -29.26
N CYS A 6 19.97 3.47 -28.84
CA CYS A 6 19.05 2.59 -28.14
C CYS A 6 18.92 3.05 -26.67
N ASN A 7 17.98 3.96 -26.38
CA ASN A 7 17.47 4.16 -25.02
C ASN A 7 16.22 3.29 -24.84
N LYS A 8 16.43 2.00 -24.57
CA LYS A 8 15.40 1.10 -24.04
C LYS A 8 15.85 0.68 -22.66
N GLY A 9 15.20 1.19 -21.61
CA GLY A 9 15.46 0.64 -20.27
C GLY A 9 15.00 1.42 -19.06
N LYS A 10 14.30 2.56 -19.17
CA LYS A 10 13.72 3.25 -18.01
C LYS A 10 12.53 4.06 -18.49
N GLU A 11 11.30 3.66 -18.13
CA GLU A 11 10.06 4.50 -18.09
C GLU A 11 8.77 3.64 -18.22
N LYS A 12 8.60 2.62 -17.37
CA LYS A 12 7.28 2.01 -17.16
C LYS A 12 6.74 2.10 -15.73
N SER A 13 7.54 2.56 -14.77
CA SER A 13 7.15 2.59 -13.35
C SER A 13 6.40 3.86 -12.93
N ILE A 14 6.76 5.03 -13.46
CA ILE A 14 6.18 6.33 -13.03
C ILE A 14 4.69 6.46 -13.39
N PRO A 15 4.22 6.09 -14.61
CA PRO A 15 2.80 6.24 -14.95
C PRO A 15 1.87 5.36 -14.09
N GLN A 16 2.30 4.14 -13.75
CA GLN A 16 1.51 3.23 -12.90
C GLN A 16 1.44 3.72 -11.46
N GLN A 17 2.54 4.24 -10.91
CA GLN A 17 2.56 4.88 -9.59
C GLN A 17 1.68 6.13 -9.56
N LEU A 18 1.70 6.95 -10.61
CA LEU A 18 0.85 8.14 -10.72
C LEU A 18 -0.64 7.80 -10.88
N GLU A 19 -0.98 6.72 -11.60
CA GLU A 19 -2.37 6.25 -11.73
C GLU A 19 -2.90 5.73 -10.37
N ALA A 20 -2.08 4.95 -9.64
CA ALA A 20 -2.41 4.51 -8.29
C ALA A 20 -2.59 5.69 -7.33
N ILE A 21 -1.69 6.68 -7.36
CA ILE A 21 -1.82 7.93 -6.58
C ILE A 21 -3.12 8.67 -6.95
N ARG A 22 -3.44 8.79 -8.25
CA ARG A 22 -4.68 9.42 -8.72
C ARG A 22 -5.93 8.70 -8.22
N GLU A 23 -5.98 7.38 -8.29
CA GLU A 23 -7.12 6.59 -7.78
C GLU A 23 -7.24 6.67 -6.25
N VAL A 24 -6.12 6.69 -5.53
CA VAL A 24 -6.10 6.90 -4.08
C VAL A 24 -6.68 8.28 -3.72
N LEU A 25 -6.31 9.32 -4.46
CA LEU A 25 -6.77 10.70 -4.22
C LEU A 25 -8.23 10.94 -4.63
N LYS A 26 -8.74 10.25 -5.67
CA LYS A 26 -10.12 10.41 -6.16
C LYS A 26 -11.19 10.13 -5.09
N ASN A 27 -10.87 9.31 -4.09
CA ASN A 27 -11.76 8.92 -2.99
C ASN A 27 -11.09 8.93 -1.61
N CYS A 28 -10.15 9.85 -1.36
CA CYS A 28 -9.66 10.04 0.01
C CYS A 28 -10.83 10.49 0.91
N CYS A 29 -10.99 9.95 2.13
CA CYS A 29 -12.09 10.37 3.01
C CYS A 29 -12.05 11.87 3.27
N CYS A 30 -10.92 12.55 3.12
CA CYS A 30 -10.85 14.01 3.23
C CYS A 30 -11.60 14.72 2.09
N GLY A 31 -11.56 14.18 0.87
CA GLY A 31 -12.33 14.68 -0.27
C GLY A 31 -13.81 14.33 -0.19
N VAL A 32 -14.14 13.12 0.27
CA VAL A 32 -15.54 12.66 0.43
C VAL A 32 -16.20 13.27 1.66
N LEU A 33 -15.55 13.24 2.82
CA LEU A 33 -16.03 13.83 4.08
C LEU A 33 -15.93 15.36 4.06
N GLY A 34 -14.99 15.94 3.30
CA GLY A 34 -14.99 17.37 2.98
C GLY A 34 -16.22 17.79 2.17
N LYS A 35 -16.61 17.01 1.15
CA LYS A 35 -17.88 17.21 0.41
C LYS A 35 -19.11 17.03 1.30
N LEU A 36 -19.04 16.14 2.28
CA LEU A 36 -20.10 15.93 3.27
C LEU A 36 -20.03 16.90 4.47
N SER A 37 -19.10 17.87 4.47
CA SER A 37 -18.85 18.82 5.57
C SER A 37 -18.53 18.18 6.94
N LYS A 38 -18.17 16.90 6.95
CA LYS A 38 -17.88 16.11 8.16
C LYS A 38 -16.40 16.13 8.55
N ILE A 39 -15.51 16.46 7.61
CA ILE A 39 -14.10 16.69 7.93
C ILE A 39 -13.61 17.99 7.28
N ARG A 40 -12.92 18.83 8.05
CA ARG A 40 -12.14 19.98 7.54
C ARG A 40 -10.68 19.76 7.90
N GLY A 41 -9.77 19.79 6.93
CA GLY A 41 -8.33 19.64 7.15
C GLY A 41 -7.50 19.36 5.90
N THR A 42 -6.17 19.29 6.08
CA THR A 42 -5.21 18.87 5.05
C THR A 42 -4.87 17.39 5.24
N CYS A 43 -4.87 16.63 4.14
CA CYS A 43 -4.51 15.22 4.17
C CYS A 43 -3.17 14.98 3.49
N ILE A 44 -2.40 14.11 4.13
CA ILE A 44 -1.05 13.74 3.72
C ILE A 44 -1.14 12.33 3.16
N SER A 45 -0.60 12.14 1.96
CA SER A 45 -0.46 10.83 1.32
C SER A 45 1.00 10.43 1.36
N VAL A 46 1.30 9.28 1.95
CA VAL A 46 2.64 8.67 1.97
C VAL A 46 2.56 7.33 1.27
N SER A 47 3.57 7.00 0.47
CA SER A 47 3.62 5.75 -0.27
C SER A 47 5.01 5.17 -0.33
N GLN A 48 5.08 3.84 -0.34
CA GLN A 48 6.30 3.08 -0.57
C GLN A 48 5.98 1.92 -1.51
N SER A 49 6.94 1.54 -2.36
CA SER A 49 6.75 0.45 -3.31
C SER A 49 8.04 -0.33 -3.57
N ALA A 50 7.91 -1.64 -3.66
CA ALA A 50 8.84 -2.56 -4.31
C ALA A 50 8.36 -2.78 -5.75
N ASN A 51 9.11 -2.30 -6.75
CA ASN A 51 8.63 -2.17 -8.14
C ASN A 51 9.54 -2.82 -9.20
N ASN A 52 10.58 -3.54 -8.78
CA ASN A 52 11.43 -4.35 -9.64
C ASN A 52 12.00 -5.53 -8.85
N LEU A 53 12.48 -6.56 -9.56
CA LEU A 53 12.97 -7.79 -8.92
C LEU A 53 14.14 -7.54 -7.95
N ASP A 54 14.99 -6.55 -8.24
CA ASP A 54 16.15 -6.20 -7.39
C ASP A 54 15.74 -5.53 -6.06
N ASN A 55 14.48 -5.09 -5.94
CA ASN A 55 13.93 -4.46 -4.74
C ASN A 55 12.65 -5.13 -4.24
N ALA A 56 12.39 -6.37 -4.66
CA ALA A 56 11.36 -7.20 -4.04
C ALA A 56 11.61 -7.26 -2.53
N SER A 57 10.54 -7.17 -1.75
CA SER A 57 10.65 -7.07 -0.30
C SER A 57 9.64 -8.00 0.37
N PRO A 58 10.01 -8.66 1.49
CA PRO A 58 9.04 -9.43 2.28
C PRO A 58 7.98 -8.54 2.94
N THR A 59 8.35 -7.28 3.19
CA THR A 59 7.53 -6.29 3.89
C THR A 59 7.73 -4.89 3.30
N ILE A 60 6.66 -4.12 3.14
CA ILE A 60 6.67 -2.69 2.80
C ILE A 60 6.16 -1.92 4.01
N THR A 61 6.90 -0.92 4.47
CA THR A 61 6.67 -0.25 5.76
C THR A 61 6.61 1.27 5.63
N LEU A 62 5.59 1.88 6.20
CA LEU A 62 5.43 3.32 6.28
C LEU A 62 5.36 3.76 7.74
N ASP A 63 6.28 4.63 8.13
CA ASP A 63 6.30 5.26 9.44
C ASP A 63 5.71 6.66 9.37
N ILE A 64 4.80 6.95 10.30
CA ILE A 64 4.15 8.24 10.45
C ILE A 64 4.54 8.81 11.81
N GLU A 65 5.49 9.75 11.79
CA GLU A 65 6.08 10.41 12.96
C GLU A 65 5.20 11.53 13.52
N GLU A 66 3.96 11.20 13.88
CA GLU A 66 3.00 12.12 14.48
C GLU A 66 2.47 11.52 15.79
N ASP A 67 2.22 12.35 16.81
CA ASP A 67 1.71 11.88 18.10
C ASP A 67 0.31 11.25 18.01
N GLU A 68 -0.50 11.69 17.05
CA GLU A 68 -1.86 11.19 16.84
C GLU A 68 -2.32 11.47 15.41
N VAL A 69 -2.85 10.44 14.76
CA VAL A 69 -3.27 10.51 13.35
C VAL A 69 -4.64 9.91 13.14
N LEU A 70 -5.36 10.50 12.20
CA LEU A 70 -6.58 9.90 11.65
C LEU A 70 -6.22 9.29 10.30
N LEU A 71 -5.99 7.98 10.26
CA LEU A 71 -5.84 7.25 9.01
C LEU A 71 -7.19 7.24 8.31
N THR A 72 -7.24 7.68 7.07
CA THR A 72 -8.48 7.79 6.30
C THR A 72 -8.57 6.76 5.20
N LYS A 73 -7.43 6.36 4.66
CA LYS A 73 -7.36 5.43 3.56
C LYS A 73 -6.06 4.65 3.63
N ILE A 74 -6.15 3.34 3.42
CA ILE A 74 -4.99 2.49 3.17
C ILE A 74 -5.25 1.79 1.86
N HIS A 75 -4.35 1.99 0.90
CA HIS A 75 -4.37 1.29 -0.37
C HIS A 75 -3.12 0.42 -0.44
N ALA A 76 -3.33 -0.87 -0.70
CA ALA A 76 -2.26 -1.83 -0.84
C ALA A 76 -2.47 -2.63 -2.12
N ALA A 77 -1.36 -2.96 -2.77
CA ALA A 77 -1.37 -3.82 -3.94
C ALA A 77 -0.09 -4.64 -4.00
N PHE A 78 -0.17 -5.83 -4.60
CA PHE A 78 0.99 -6.63 -4.96
C PHE A 78 0.79 -7.30 -6.32
N ILE A 79 1.90 -7.71 -6.92
CA ILE A 79 1.93 -8.36 -8.23
C ILE A 79 2.48 -9.76 -8.08
N GLU A 80 1.80 -10.71 -8.72
CA GLU A 80 2.26 -12.07 -8.85
C GLU A 80 2.78 -12.35 -10.26
N PHE A 81 3.99 -12.93 -10.34
CA PHE A 81 4.59 -13.42 -11.58
C PHE A 81 4.54 -14.95 -11.54
N VAL A 82 3.64 -15.57 -12.31
CA VAL A 82 3.38 -17.03 -12.31
C VAL A 82 4.42 -17.81 -13.13
N GLU A 83 5.64 -17.27 -13.30
CA GLU A 83 6.70 -17.97 -14.03
C GLU A 83 7.42 -19.05 -13.19
N ASP A 84 7.21 -19.07 -11.87
CA ASP A 84 7.77 -20.09 -10.96
C ASP A 84 6.71 -20.60 -9.93
N PRO A 85 6.21 -21.84 -10.06
CA PRO A 85 5.11 -22.40 -9.24
C PRO A 85 5.30 -22.45 -7.71
N PRO A 86 6.49 -22.63 -7.13
CA PRO A 86 6.64 -22.77 -5.66
C PRO A 86 6.68 -21.42 -4.91
N ALA A 87 6.54 -20.30 -5.62
CA ALA A 87 6.56 -18.94 -5.06
C ALA A 87 5.18 -18.25 -5.13
N LEU A 88 4.10 -19.05 -5.20
CA LEU A 88 2.74 -18.54 -5.18
C LEU A 88 2.46 -17.90 -3.82
N ILE A 89 2.09 -16.62 -3.84
CA ILE A 89 1.67 -15.90 -2.63
C ILE A 89 0.22 -15.55 -2.83
N ASP A 90 -0.59 -16.10 -1.94
CA ASP A 90 -2.03 -15.95 -2.01
C ASP A 90 -2.54 -14.79 -1.15
N LEU A 91 -1.70 -14.20 -0.27
CA LEU A 91 -2.16 -13.24 0.74
C LEU A 91 -1.19 -12.09 1.02
N GLY A 92 -1.68 -10.86 0.88
CA GLY A 92 -1.12 -9.67 1.48
C GLY A 92 -1.85 -9.32 2.78
N ILE A 93 -1.11 -9.01 3.84
CA ILE A 93 -1.67 -8.55 5.12
C ILE A 93 -1.20 -7.13 5.40
N ILE A 94 -2.15 -6.23 5.57
CA ILE A 94 -1.93 -4.88 6.08
C ILE A 94 -1.99 -4.94 7.60
N THR A 95 -0.98 -4.40 8.28
CA THR A 95 -0.98 -4.27 9.75
C THR A 95 -0.69 -2.82 10.14
N VAL A 96 -1.50 -2.27 11.05
CA VAL A 96 -1.27 -0.94 11.64
C VAL A 96 -0.93 -1.13 13.11
N ARG A 97 0.20 -0.55 13.53
CA ARG A 97 0.68 -0.59 14.91
C ARG A 97 0.74 0.81 15.51
N ASP A 98 0.38 0.91 16.79
CA ASP A 98 0.55 2.12 17.57
C ASP A 98 1.97 2.24 18.15
N ARG A 99 2.21 3.30 18.93
CA ARG A 99 3.48 3.56 19.63
C ARG A 99 4.00 2.40 20.46
N GLU A 100 3.10 1.63 21.07
CA GLU A 100 3.45 0.52 21.97
C GLU A 100 3.72 -0.78 21.18
N GLY A 101 3.52 -0.75 19.85
CA GLY A 101 3.62 -1.91 18.98
C GLY A 101 2.33 -2.75 18.94
N ASN A 102 1.24 -2.28 19.56
CA ASN A 102 -0.02 -3.01 19.57
C ASN A 102 -0.67 -2.97 18.19
N ILE A 103 -1.29 -4.09 17.80
CA ILE A 103 -2.08 -4.15 16.56
C ILE A 103 -3.39 -3.41 16.79
N VAL A 104 -3.59 -2.29 16.10
CA VAL A 104 -4.85 -1.52 16.18
C VAL A 104 -5.76 -1.77 14.98
N PHE A 105 -5.19 -2.27 13.88
CA PHE A 105 -5.92 -2.69 12.70
C PHE A 105 -5.10 -3.73 11.94
N GLN A 106 -5.79 -4.71 11.37
CA GLN A 106 -5.22 -5.70 10.48
C GLN A 106 -6.27 -6.11 9.45
N ASP A 107 -5.85 -6.25 8.19
CA ASP A 107 -6.72 -6.71 7.12
C ASP A 107 -5.92 -7.53 6.10
N GLY A 108 -6.54 -8.59 5.60
CA GLY A 108 -5.94 -9.53 4.65
C GLY A 108 -6.64 -9.44 3.30
N PHE A 109 -5.88 -9.50 2.22
CA PHE A 109 -6.42 -9.48 0.86
C PHE A 109 -5.55 -10.33 -0.08
N GLY A 110 -6.18 -10.86 -1.12
CA GLY A 110 -5.61 -11.88 -1.98
C GLY A 110 -6.62 -13.01 -2.20
N ASP A 111 -6.29 -13.95 -3.06
CA ASP A 111 -7.08 -15.15 -3.28
C ASP A 111 -6.14 -16.33 -3.48
N ASN A 112 -6.58 -17.54 -3.15
CA ASN A 112 -5.86 -18.78 -3.42
C ASN A 112 -6.14 -19.29 -4.86
N LEU A 113 -6.62 -18.43 -5.75
CA LEU A 113 -6.97 -18.81 -7.12
C LEU A 113 -5.71 -18.83 -7.98
N THR A 114 -5.19 -20.04 -8.20
CA THR A 114 -4.11 -20.30 -9.15
C THR A 114 -4.60 -20.09 -10.59
N THR A 115 -4.64 -18.84 -11.05
CA THR A 115 -4.84 -18.54 -12.48
C THR A 115 -3.51 -18.17 -13.13
N ILE A 116 -3.21 -18.80 -14.26
CA ILE A 116 -1.96 -18.59 -15.00
C ILE A 116 -1.97 -17.16 -15.58
N GLY A 117 -1.04 -16.29 -15.15
CA GLY A 117 -0.94 -14.92 -15.66
C GLY A 117 -0.08 -13.98 -14.82
N VAL A 118 -0.16 -12.67 -15.10
CA VAL A 118 0.27 -11.63 -14.17
C VAL A 118 -0.97 -11.17 -13.43
N GLU A 119 -1.10 -11.53 -12.17
CA GLU A 119 -2.22 -11.12 -11.34
C GLU A 119 -1.82 -9.92 -10.48
N ARG A 120 -2.70 -8.92 -10.45
CA ARG A 120 -2.56 -7.75 -9.58
C ARG A 120 -3.66 -7.80 -8.55
N TYR A 121 -3.27 -8.04 -7.31
CA TYR A 121 -4.16 -7.97 -6.16
C TYR A 121 -4.12 -6.55 -5.62
N GLU A 122 -5.29 -5.95 -5.39
CA GLU A 122 -5.39 -4.63 -4.79
C GLU A 122 -6.56 -4.57 -3.81
N THR A 123 -6.33 -3.91 -2.69
CA THR A 123 -7.37 -3.57 -1.72
C THR A 123 -7.31 -2.09 -1.38
N THR A 124 -8.46 -1.55 -1.02
CA THR A 124 -8.57 -0.18 -0.55
C THR A 124 -9.48 -0.13 0.65
N PHE A 125 -8.89 0.12 1.81
CA PHE A 125 -9.62 0.35 3.03
C PHE A 125 -9.96 1.83 3.17
N VAL A 126 -11.26 2.13 3.35
CA VAL A 126 -11.80 3.50 3.46
C VAL A 126 -12.61 3.60 4.74
N HIS A 127 -11.92 3.67 5.88
CA HIS A 127 -12.54 3.91 7.18
C HIS A 127 -11.63 4.79 8.04
N PRO A 128 -12.16 5.85 8.67
CA PRO A 128 -11.37 6.67 9.58
C PRO A 128 -10.95 5.85 10.81
N LEU A 129 -9.63 5.68 10.99
CA LEU A 129 -9.03 5.01 12.15
C LEU A 129 -8.17 6.03 12.91
N LEU A 130 -8.57 6.36 14.14
CA LEU A 130 -7.80 7.22 15.03
C LEU A 130 -6.75 6.37 15.76
N VAL A 131 -5.48 6.70 15.59
CA VAL A 131 -4.35 5.96 16.17
C VAL A 131 -3.43 6.92 16.92
N LYS A 132 -2.98 6.52 18.12
CA LYS A 132 -1.93 7.21 18.87
C LYS A 132 -0.59 6.84 18.25
N GLY A 133 0.11 7.81 17.68
CA GLY A 133 1.36 7.56 17.01
C GLY A 133 2.60 7.70 17.91
N PRO A 134 3.82 7.51 17.38
CA PRO A 134 4.11 7.24 15.97
C PRO A 134 3.44 5.96 15.50
N VAL A 135 2.98 5.97 14.25
CA VAL A 135 2.20 4.87 13.66
C VAL A 135 3.04 4.17 12.61
N ASN A 136 3.10 2.86 12.71
CA ASN A 136 3.72 2.00 11.71
C ASN A 136 2.63 1.29 10.92
N VAL A 137 2.68 1.41 9.58
CA VAL A 137 1.80 0.67 8.67
C VAL A 137 2.64 -0.24 7.82
N GLU A 138 2.36 -1.52 7.90
CA GLU A 138 3.10 -2.60 7.26
C GLU A 138 2.20 -3.31 6.26
N LEU A 139 2.78 -3.69 5.12
CA LEU A 139 2.23 -4.66 4.18
C LEU A 139 3.22 -5.82 4.09
N ALA A 140 2.81 -6.99 4.55
CA ALA A 140 3.59 -8.22 4.48
C ALA A 140 2.92 -9.21 3.53
N PHE A 141 3.72 -10.03 2.84
CA PHE A 141 3.25 -11.00 1.86
C PHE A 141 3.48 -12.42 2.36
N TYR A 142 2.50 -13.32 2.22
CA TYR A 142 2.56 -14.68 2.78
C TYR A 142 2.19 -15.74 1.74
N SER A 143 2.97 -16.81 1.70
CA SER A 143 2.67 -18.01 0.91
C SER A 143 2.20 -19.14 1.83
N PRO A 144 1.08 -19.82 1.53
CA PRO A 144 0.65 -20.98 2.30
C PRO A 144 1.63 -22.16 2.23
N GLU A 145 2.49 -22.22 1.21
CA GLU A 145 3.55 -23.24 1.10
C GLU A 145 4.77 -22.91 1.97
N GLY A 146 5.04 -21.61 2.18
CA GLY A 146 6.17 -21.11 2.97
C GLY A 146 5.90 -21.00 4.49
N GLY A 147 4.66 -21.20 4.95
CA GLY A 147 4.28 -21.05 6.35
C GLY A 147 3.91 -19.60 6.72
N PHE A 148 4.22 -19.18 7.95
CA PHE A 148 3.90 -17.83 8.47
C PHE A 148 5.05 -16.82 8.29
N ASP A 149 6.06 -17.16 7.49
CA ASP A 149 7.18 -16.26 7.22
C ASP A 149 6.89 -15.39 5.99
N PRO A 150 7.09 -14.05 6.08
CA PRO A 150 6.91 -13.17 4.94
C PRO A 150 7.88 -13.48 3.79
N VAL A 151 7.42 -13.31 2.56
CA VAL A 151 8.11 -13.72 1.33
C VAL A 151 8.22 -12.56 0.35
N GLU A 152 9.31 -12.50 -0.41
CA GLU A 152 9.66 -11.34 -1.24
C GLU A 152 8.69 -11.13 -2.41
N LYS A 153 8.11 -9.92 -2.53
CA LYS A 153 7.29 -9.53 -3.68
C LYS A 153 7.45 -8.08 -4.10
N LEU A 154 6.92 -7.82 -5.29
CA LEU A 154 6.62 -6.48 -5.77
C LEU A 154 5.26 -6.05 -5.23
N GLY A 155 5.21 -4.86 -4.67
CA GLY A 155 3.98 -4.30 -4.14
C GLY A 155 4.09 -2.82 -3.88
N ALA A 156 2.98 -2.24 -3.49
CA ALA A 156 2.88 -0.85 -3.10
C ALA A 156 1.95 -0.73 -1.90
N LEU A 157 2.35 0.10 -0.94
CA LEU A 157 1.55 0.50 0.19
C LEU A 157 1.42 2.02 0.14
N THR A 158 0.19 2.52 0.25
CA THR A 158 -0.10 3.95 0.30
C THR A 158 -1.07 4.22 1.45
N VAL A 159 -0.73 5.16 2.31
CA VAL A 159 -1.56 5.57 3.44
C VAL A 159 -1.89 7.04 3.30
N VAL A 160 -3.16 7.37 3.46
CA VAL A 160 -3.64 8.75 3.52
C VAL A 160 -4.16 9.04 4.91
N TYR A 161 -3.61 10.07 5.55
CA TYR A 161 -3.93 10.42 6.92
C TYR A 161 -4.08 11.93 7.11
N CYS A 162 -4.76 12.32 8.18
CA CYS A 162 -4.71 13.66 8.72
C CYS A 162 -3.90 13.68 10.02
N LYS A 163 -3.23 14.80 10.28
CA LYS A 163 -2.86 15.15 11.66
C LYS A 163 -4.14 15.50 12.42
N LYS A 164 -4.34 15.00 13.64
CA LYS A 164 -5.60 15.27 14.38
C LYS A 164 -5.86 16.76 14.61
N LYS A 165 -4.81 17.55 14.85
CA LYS A 165 -4.94 19.01 15.02
C LYS A 165 -5.51 19.70 13.78
N ASP A 166 -5.35 19.09 12.61
CA ASP A 166 -5.74 19.66 11.33
C ASP A 166 -7.08 19.11 10.83
N CYS A 167 -7.56 17.97 11.33
CA CYS A 167 -8.84 17.37 10.93
C CYS A 167 -9.89 17.40 12.06
N VAL A 168 -10.94 18.18 11.87
CA VAL A 168 -12.14 18.21 12.74
C VAL A 168 -13.13 17.16 12.23
N VAL A 169 -13.52 16.19 13.04
CA VAL A 169 -14.58 15.19 12.75
C VAL A 169 -15.89 15.62 13.41
#